data_AF-A0A4Y2HRH9-F1
#
_entry.id   AF-A0A4Y2HRH9-F1
#
_cell.length_a   1.000
_cell.length_b   1.000
_cell.length_c   1.000
_cell.angle_alpha   90.00
_cell.angle_beta   90.00
_cell.angle_gamma   90.00
#
_symmetry.space_group_name_H-M   'P 1'
#
loop_
_entity.id
_entity.type
_entity.pdbx_description
1 polymer ?
#
loop_
_entity_poly.entity_id
_entity_poly.type
_entity_poly.pdbx_seq_one_letter_code
_entity_poly.pdbx_strand_id
1 'polypeptide(L)'
;MQLNVITDYVRLVVCALPYRTVVRWVKAFRAGRNEAADLHRTGRKSIPQHKIDIVSDLLSIDRLWTARESSVEVGFSHQTMWHILKKWRMLGHSVAVINNQHFANGILRLPDIWQKV
;
A
#
# COMPACT_ATOMS: atom_id res chain seq x y z
N MET A 1 49.73 -4.90 8.87
CA MET A 1 48.86 -5.12 7.69
C MET A 1 48.14 -6.47 7.80
N GLN A 2 47.17 -6.65 8.70
CA GLN A 2 46.46 -7.94 8.88
C GLN A 2 44.96 -7.83 9.17
N LEU A 3 44.37 -6.62 9.15
CA LEU A 3 42.94 -6.43 9.48
C LEU A 3 41.98 -6.53 8.27
N ASN A 4 42.51 -6.63 7.05
CA ASN A 4 41.67 -6.67 5.84
C ASN A 4 41.21 -8.09 5.45
N VAL A 5 41.99 -9.12 5.80
CA VAL A 5 41.73 -10.51 5.37
C VAL A 5 40.50 -11.11 6.06
N ILE A 6 40.33 -10.84 7.36
CA ILE A 6 39.19 -11.37 8.13
C ILE A 6 37.89 -10.67 7.69
N THR A 7 37.95 -9.36 7.45
CA THR A 7 36.79 -8.56 7.01
C THR A 7 36.30 -8.98 5.62
N ASP A 8 37.22 -9.27 4.69
CA ASP A 8 36.88 -9.79 3.35
C ASP A 8 36.31 -11.21 3.39
N TYR A 9 36.85 -12.08 4.25
CA TYR A 9 36.35 -13.45 4.41
C TYR A 9 34.91 -13.48 4.96
N VAL A 10 34.62 -12.65 5.96
CA VAL A 10 33.27 -12.50 6.50
C VAL A 10 32.32 -11.93 5.45
N ARG A 11 32.77 -10.97 4.63
CA ARG A 11 31.99 -10.43 3.51
C ARG A 11 31.64 -11.50 2.47
N LEU A 12 32.60 -12.36 2.11
CA LEU A 12 32.38 -13.45 1.15
C LEU A 12 31.37 -14.49 1.66
N VAL A 13 31.40 -14.81 2.96
CA VAL A 13 30.44 -15.76 3.58
C VAL A 13 29.03 -15.17 3.61
N VAL A 14 28.89 -13.87 3.86
CA VAL A 14 27.58 -13.17 3.85
C VAL A 14 27.02 -13.02 2.41
N CYS A 15 27.89 -13.03 1.40
CA CYS A 15 27.52 -12.96 -0.01
C CYS A 15 27.33 -14.34 -0.68
N ALA A 16 27.57 -15.44 0.03
CA ALA A 16 27.43 -16.78 -0.54
C ALA A 16 25.95 -17.15 -0.72
N LEU A 17 25.56 -17.53 -1.94
CA LEU A 17 24.19 -17.99 -2.21
C LEU A 17 23.92 -19.31 -1.46
N PRO A 18 22.77 -19.44 -0.77
CA PRO A 18 22.40 -20.70 -0.15
C PRO A 18 22.39 -21.84 -1.17
N TYR A 19 22.81 -23.04 -0.76
CA TYR A 19 22.83 -24.24 -1.62
C TYR A 19 21.49 -24.45 -2.35
N ARG A 20 20.36 -24.20 -1.66
CA ARG A 20 19.01 -24.30 -2.24
C ARG A 20 18.79 -23.34 -3.42
N THR A 21 19.37 -22.14 -3.36
CA THR A 21 19.31 -21.15 -4.44
C THR A 21 20.12 -21.66 -5.63
N VAL A 22 21.35 -22.11 -5.41
CA VAL A 22 22.21 -22.66 -6.47
C VAL A 22 21.53 -23.84 -7.18
N VAL A 23 20.94 -24.77 -6.43
CA VAL A 23 20.21 -25.93 -7.02
C VAL A 23 19.02 -25.48 -7.87
N ARG A 24 18.27 -24.45 -7.44
CA ARG A 24 17.14 -23.89 -8.22
C ARG A 24 17.62 -23.26 -9.53
N TRP A 25 18.71 -22.52 -9.47
CA TRP A 25 19.33 -21.90 -10.65
C TRP A 25 19.87 -22.94 -11.63
N VAL A 26 20.58 -23.96 -11.15
CA VAL A 26 21.09 -25.06 -12.00
C VAL A 26 19.94 -25.80 -12.69
N LYS A 27 18.83 -26.05 -11.98
CA LYS A 27 17.63 -26.65 -12.59
C LYS A 27 17.01 -25.76 -13.65
N ALA A 28 16.88 -24.46 -13.39
CA ALA A 28 16.33 -23.50 -14.35
C ALA A 28 17.21 -23.37 -15.60
N PHE A 29 18.53 -23.35 -15.43
CA PHE A 29 19.50 -23.30 -16.52
C PHE A 29 19.44 -24.56 -17.39
N ARG A 30 19.37 -25.75 -16.78
CA ARG A 30 19.16 -27.02 -17.51
C ARG A 30 17.84 -27.07 -18.27
N ALA A 31 16.84 -26.32 -17.81
CA ALA A 31 15.56 -26.16 -18.51
C ALA A 31 15.61 -25.07 -19.61
N GLY A 32 16.78 -24.50 -19.91
CA GLY A 32 16.98 -23.50 -20.97
C GLY A 32 16.75 -22.04 -20.54
N ARG A 33 16.58 -21.76 -19.25
CA ARG A 33 16.42 -20.38 -18.75
C ARG A 33 17.78 -19.69 -18.63
N ASN A 34 18.02 -18.71 -19.50
CA ASN A 34 19.26 -17.91 -19.51
C ASN A 34 19.13 -16.57 -18.77
N GLU A 35 17.92 -16.16 -18.41
CA GLU A 35 17.68 -14.91 -17.71
C GLU A 35 17.97 -15.03 -16.20
N ALA A 36 18.88 -14.18 -15.74
CA ALA A 36 19.25 -14.06 -14.33
C ALA A 36 18.27 -13.19 -13.51
N ALA A 37 17.49 -12.33 -14.17
CA ALA A 37 16.50 -11.51 -13.51
C ALA A 37 15.32 -12.35 -13.02
N ASP A 38 14.66 -11.94 -11.94
CA ASP A 38 13.40 -12.55 -11.54
C ASP A 38 12.33 -12.29 -12.60
N LEU A 39 11.52 -13.32 -12.89
CA LEU A 39 10.32 -13.14 -13.69
C LEU A 39 9.42 -12.11 -13.02
N HIS A 40 8.77 -11.28 -13.83
CA HIS A 40 7.82 -10.31 -13.32
C HIS A 40 6.77 -11.05 -12.49
N ARG A 41 6.78 -10.83 -11.18
CA ARG A 41 5.81 -11.44 -10.28
C ARG A 41 4.44 -10.90 -10.66
N THR A 42 3.52 -11.77 -11.05
CA THR A 42 2.11 -11.37 -11.17
C THR A 42 1.67 -10.96 -9.78
N GLY A 43 1.54 -9.65 -9.57
CA GLY A 43 1.21 -9.06 -8.29
C GLY A 43 -0.21 -9.42 -7.84
N ARG A 44 -0.60 -8.89 -6.68
CA ARG A 44 -1.99 -8.96 -6.21
C ARG A 44 -2.89 -8.35 -7.29
N LYS A 45 -4.01 -9.02 -7.63
CA LYS A 45 -4.99 -8.48 -8.59
C LYS A 45 -5.38 -7.06 -8.17
N SER A 46 -5.25 -6.11 -9.09
CA SER A 46 -5.68 -4.73 -8.85
C SER A 46 -7.19 -4.70 -8.61
N ILE A 47 -7.60 -3.81 -7.71
CA ILE A 47 -9.03 -3.56 -7.49
C ILE A 47 -9.58 -2.92 -8.78
N PRO A 48 -10.66 -3.45 -9.38
CA PRO A 48 -11.23 -2.88 -10.59
C PRO A 48 -11.68 -1.43 -10.38
N GLN A 49 -11.41 -0.57 -11.37
CA GLN A 49 -11.71 0.87 -11.29
C GLN A 49 -13.19 1.16 -11.03
N HIS A 50 -14.10 0.46 -11.73
CA HIS A 50 -15.55 0.64 -11.54
C HIS A 50 -16.01 0.46 -10.07
N LYS A 51 -15.32 -0.38 -9.29
CA LYS A 51 -15.66 -0.55 -7.87
C LYS A 51 -15.17 0.61 -7.00
N ILE A 52 -14.08 1.25 -7.42
CA ILE A 52 -13.57 2.47 -6.77
C ILE A 52 -14.53 3.62 -7.08
N ASP A 53 -15.04 3.68 -8.31
CA ASP A 53 -16.00 4.70 -8.73
C ASP A 53 -17.33 4.56 -7.95
N ILE A 54 -17.85 3.34 -7.78
CA ILE A 54 -19.04 3.09 -6.93
C ILE A 54 -18.80 3.54 -5.47
N VAL A 55 -17.63 3.24 -4.90
CA VAL A 55 -17.29 3.69 -3.53
C VAL A 55 -17.22 5.22 -3.47
N SER A 56 -16.68 5.86 -4.51
CA SER A 56 -16.62 7.31 -4.62
C SER A 56 -18.03 7.92 -4.69
N ASP A 57 -18.90 7.34 -5.50
CA ASP A 57 -20.28 7.79 -5.66
C ASP A 57 -21.08 7.64 -4.36
N LEU A 58 -20.94 6.50 -3.67
CA LEU A 58 -21.58 6.28 -2.36
C LEU A 58 -21.14 7.33 -1.32
N LEU A 59 -19.83 7.61 -1.24
CA LEU A 59 -19.29 8.65 -0.34
C LEU A 59 -19.67 10.06 -0.75
N SER A 60 -20.01 10.28 -2.02
CA SER A 60 -20.48 11.57 -2.52
C SER A 60 -21.94 11.85 -2.14
N ILE A 61 -22.78 10.80 -2.11
CA ILE A 61 -24.20 10.87 -1.77
C ILE A 61 -24.37 11.07 -0.26
N ASP A 62 -23.65 10.29 0.55
CA ASP A 62 -23.70 10.40 2.00
C ASP A 62 -22.31 10.21 2.63
N ARG A 63 -21.76 11.34 3.09
CA ARG A 63 -20.41 11.43 3.68
C ARG A 63 -20.31 10.81 5.07
N LEU A 64 -21.42 10.36 5.68
CA LEU A 64 -21.45 9.73 7.01
C LEU A 64 -21.33 8.21 6.95
N TRP A 65 -21.24 7.61 5.77
CA TRP A 65 -21.11 6.16 5.63
C TRP A 65 -19.85 5.65 6.32
N THR A 66 -20.04 4.68 7.22
CA THR A 66 -18.91 4.00 7.84
C THR A 66 -18.24 3.06 6.84
N ALA A 67 -16.94 2.82 7.04
CA ALA A 67 -16.19 1.84 6.25
C ALA A 67 -16.78 0.42 6.34
N ARG A 68 -17.63 0.14 7.34
CA ARG A 68 -18.32 -1.13 7.48
C ARG A 68 -19.57 -1.19 6.58
N GLU A 69 -20.42 -0.17 6.60
CA GLU A 69 -21.61 -0.10 5.75
C GLU A 69 -21.22 -0.09 4.27
N SER A 70 -20.24 0.72 3.91
CA SER A 70 -19.72 0.78 2.54
C SER A 70 -19.21 -0.59 2.07
N SER A 71 -18.60 -1.36 2.99
CA SER A 71 -18.03 -2.67 2.66
C SER A 71 -19.10 -3.71 2.39
N VAL A 72 -20.24 -3.65 3.11
CA VAL A 72 -21.39 -4.52 2.88
C VAL A 72 -22.02 -4.21 1.53
N GLU A 73 -22.23 -2.93 1.23
CA GLU A 73 -22.88 -2.48 0.00
C GLU A 73 -22.09 -2.85 -1.27
N VAL A 74 -20.77 -2.64 -1.25
CA VAL A 74 -19.90 -2.90 -2.41
C VAL A 74 -19.39 -4.35 -2.46
N GLY A 75 -19.70 -5.14 -1.41
CA GLY A 75 -19.25 -6.53 -1.28
C GLY A 75 -17.73 -6.65 -1.10
N PHE A 76 -17.12 -5.69 -0.41
CA PHE A 76 -15.70 -5.74 -0.05
C PHE A 76 -15.50 -6.24 1.37
N SER A 77 -14.34 -6.85 1.65
CA SER A 77 -13.95 -7.06 3.05
C SER A 77 -13.68 -5.70 3.70
N HIS A 78 -13.94 -5.60 5.00
CA HIS A 78 -13.69 -4.37 5.76
C HIS A 78 -12.24 -3.87 5.61
N GLN A 79 -11.26 -4.79 5.59
CA GLN A 79 -9.85 -4.46 5.36
C GLN A 79 -9.59 -3.89 3.95
N THR A 80 -10.26 -4.44 2.93
CA THR A 80 -10.14 -3.95 1.54
C THR A 80 -10.76 -2.56 1.42
N MET A 81 -11.90 -2.33 2.07
CA MET A 81 -12.54 -1.02 2.12
C MET A 81 -11.63 0.03 2.76
N TRP A 82 -11.09 -0.25 3.95
CA TRP A 82 -10.11 0.65 4.59
C TRP A 82 -8.90 0.93 3.72
N HIS A 83 -8.39 -0.10 3.03
CA HIS A 83 -7.26 0.07 2.11
C HIS A 83 -7.61 1.01 0.95
N ILE A 84 -8.80 0.88 0.35
CA ILE A 84 -9.28 1.77 -0.72
C ILE A 84 -9.40 3.20 -0.18
N LEU A 85 -10.14 3.40 0.90
CA LEU A 85 -10.40 4.72 1.49
C LEU A 85 -9.10 5.48 1.80
N LYS A 86 -8.11 4.79 2.35
CA LYS A 86 -6.80 5.36 2.68
C LYS A 86 -5.95 5.61 1.44
N LYS A 87 -5.86 4.63 0.53
CA LYS A 87 -5.02 4.70 -0.68
C LYS A 87 -5.45 5.85 -1.58
N TRP A 88 -6.76 6.06 -1.74
CA TRP A 88 -7.33 7.07 -2.64
C TRP A 88 -7.60 8.41 -1.94
N ARG A 89 -7.11 8.61 -0.70
CA ARG A 89 -7.32 9.83 0.11
C ARG A 89 -8.78 10.31 0.14
N MET A 90 -9.74 9.40 -0.01
CA MET A 90 -11.18 9.73 0.00
C MET A 90 -11.60 10.32 1.35
N LEU A 91 -10.92 9.92 2.43
CA LEU A 91 -11.08 10.51 3.77
C LEU A 91 -10.48 11.92 3.89
N GLY A 92 -9.42 12.25 3.13
CA GLY A 92 -8.71 13.52 3.21
C GLY A 92 -9.35 14.67 2.42
N HIS A 93 -9.99 14.35 1.28
CA HIS A 93 -10.79 15.33 0.54
C HIS A 93 -11.99 15.85 1.35
N SER A 94 -12.55 15.02 2.23
CA SER A 94 -13.67 15.41 3.10
C SER A 94 -13.27 16.54 4.08
N VAL A 95 -12.10 16.46 4.72
CA VAL A 95 -11.65 17.45 5.70
C VAL A 95 -11.37 18.82 5.07
N ALA A 96 -10.74 18.85 3.90
CA ALA A 96 -10.45 20.10 3.18
C ALA A 96 -11.74 20.79 2.67
N VAL A 97 -12.74 20.01 2.28
CA VAL A 97 -14.03 20.54 1.82
C VAL A 97 -14.91 21.00 2.99
N ILE A 98 -14.89 20.31 4.13
CA ILE A 98 -15.57 20.75 5.37
C ILE A 98 -15.05 22.13 5.82
N ASN A 99 -13.74 22.35 5.73
CA ASN A 99 -13.13 23.64 6.05
C ASN A 99 -13.56 24.77 5.09
N ASN A 100 -13.74 24.44 3.80
CA ASN A 100 -14.11 25.42 2.76
C ASN A 100 -15.63 25.67 2.61
N GLN A 101 -16.50 24.81 3.15
CA GLN A 101 -17.96 24.95 2.99
C GLN A 101 -18.67 25.68 4.15
N HIS A 102 -17.94 26.21 5.14
CA HIS A 102 -18.53 26.96 6.28
C HIS A 102 -19.69 26.26 7.03
N PHE A 103 -19.83 24.94 6.93
CA PHE A 103 -20.77 24.17 7.76
C PHE A 103 -20.43 24.22 9.26
N ALA A 104 -19.21 24.70 9.61
CA ALA A 104 -18.76 24.92 10.97
C ALA A 104 -19.08 26.32 11.54
N ASN A 105 -20.00 27.10 10.94
CA ASN A 105 -20.43 28.38 11.52
C ASN A 105 -21.16 28.23 12.88
N GLY A 106 -21.53 27.01 13.28
CA GLY A 106 -22.21 26.74 14.56
C GLY A 106 -21.48 25.80 15.53
N ILE A 107 -20.42 25.10 15.11
CA ILE A 107 -19.70 24.16 15.98
C ILE A 107 -18.28 24.68 16.15
N LEU A 108 -18.11 25.48 17.21
CA LEU A 108 -16.87 25.84 17.88
C LEU A 108 -15.64 25.87 16.97
N ARG A 109 -15.26 27.08 16.54
CA ARG A 109 -13.90 27.38 16.08
C ARG A 109 -12.89 26.58 16.91
N LEU A 110 -12.17 25.68 16.27
CA LEU A 110 -11.03 25.00 16.90
C LEU A 110 -10.09 26.08 17.46
N PRO A 111 -9.68 26.00 18.74
CA PRO A 111 -8.76 26.98 19.31
C PRO A 111 -7.46 27.03 18.50
N ASP A 112 -6.91 28.23 18.34
CA ASP A 112 -5.70 28.54 17.53
C ASP A 112 -4.48 27.67 17.86
N ILE A 113 -4.51 26.96 18.99
CA ILE A 113 -3.49 26.01 19.44
C ILE A 113 -3.27 24.87 18.43
N TRP A 114 -4.27 24.49 17.64
CA TRP A 114 -4.17 23.39 16.67
C TRP A 114 -3.87 23.84 15.23
N GLN A 115 -3.70 25.15 14.98
CA GLN A 115 -3.44 25.68 13.64
C GLN A 115 -1.95 25.79 13.29
N LYS A 116 -1.03 25.50 14.23
CA LYS A 116 0.41 25.49 13.98
C LYS A 116 1.04 24.15 14.37
N VAL A 117 1.00 23.20 13.44
CA VAL A 117 1.99 22.12 13.30
C VAL A 117 2.29 21.94 11.82
#